data_AF-E2X7F5-F1
#
_entry.id   AF-E2X7F5-F1
#
_cell.length_a   1.000
_cell.length_b   1.000
_cell.length_c   1.000
_cell.angle_alpha   90.00
_cell.angle_beta   90.00
_cell.angle_gamma   90.00
#
_symmetry.space_group_name_H-M   'P 1'
#
loop_
_entity.id
_entity.type
_entity.pdbx_description
1 polymer ?
#
loop_
_entity_poly.entity_id
_entity_poly.type
_entity_poly.pdbx_seq_one_letter_code
_entity_poly.pdbx_strand_id
1 'polypeptide(L)'
;MKKILTTPIKAEDLQDIHVGDVIYLTGTLVTCRDVCHRRLIELKRPIPYDLNGKAIFHAGPIVRKNGDKWEMVSVGPTTSMRMESFEREFIEQTGVKLVVGKGGMGPLTEEGCQKFKALHVIFPAGCAVLAATQVEEIEEVHWTELGMPGSL
;
A
#
# COMPACT_ATOMS: atom_id res chain seq x y z
N MET A 1 -21.10 -2.52 -12.32
CA MET A 1 -20.16 -1.73 -13.14
C MET A 1 -18.80 -1.76 -12.45
N LYS A 2 -17.68 -1.87 -13.19
CA LYS A 2 -16.33 -1.93 -12.58
C LYS A 2 -16.01 -0.57 -11.94
N LYS A 3 -15.76 -0.52 -10.63
CA LYS A 3 -15.32 0.72 -9.94
C LYS A 3 -13.80 0.78 -9.97
N ILE A 4 -13.24 1.84 -10.56
CA ILE A 4 -11.80 2.05 -10.73
C ILE A 4 -11.44 3.34 -9.98
N LEU A 5 -10.49 3.26 -9.05
CA LEU A 5 -9.89 4.40 -8.39
C LEU A 5 -8.57 4.75 -9.09
N THR A 6 -8.33 6.05 -9.27
CA THR A 6 -7.11 6.58 -9.86
C THR A 6 -6.37 7.43 -8.84
N THR A 7 -5.09 7.18 -8.60
CA THR A 7 -4.30 8.06 -7.73
C THR A 7 -3.93 9.38 -8.42
N PRO A 8 -3.89 10.53 -7.72
CA PRO A 8 -4.21 10.68 -6.31
C PRO A 8 -5.73 10.61 -6.04
N ILE A 9 -6.09 9.79 -5.07
CA ILE A 9 -7.45 9.51 -4.59
C ILE A 9 -7.84 10.61 -3.60
N LYS A 10 -9.06 11.12 -3.75
CA LYS A 10 -9.67 12.08 -2.82
C LYS A 10 -10.67 11.38 -1.90
N ALA A 11 -11.07 12.06 -0.83
CA ALA A 11 -12.05 11.50 0.09
C ALA A 11 -13.41 11.26 -0.59
N GLU A 12 -13.76 12.09 -1.58
CA GLU A 12 -15.01 12.01 -2.34
C GLU A 12 -15.08 10.73 -3.19
N ASP A 13 -13.95 10.27 -3.72
CA ASP A 13 -13.87 9.06 -4.55
C ASP A 13 -14.23 7.78 -3.76
N LEU A 14 -14.15 7.86 -2.42
CA LEU A 14 -14.39 6.74 -1.51
C LEU A 14 -15.81 6.69 -0.94
N GLN A 15 -16.62 7.75 -1.11
CA GLN A 15 -17.88 7.91 -0.37
C GLN A 15 -18.91 6.81 -0.67
N ASP A 16 -18.95 6.32 -1.90
CA ASP A 16 -19.89 5.29 -2.34
C ASP A 16 -19.30 3.88 -2.33
N ILE A 17 -18.18 3.66 -1.62
CA ILE A 17 -17.58 2.32 -1.48
C ILE A 17 -18.02 1.71 -0.16
N HIS A 18 -18.62 0.53 -0.24
CA HIS A 18 -19.10 -0.23 0.90
C HIS A 18 -18.25 -1.48 1.11
N VAL A 19 -18.28 -2.01 2.34
CA VAL A 19 -17.65 -3.29 2.65
C VAL A 19 -18.22 -4.37 1.74
N GLY A 20 -17.33 -5.13 1.10
CA GLY A 20 -17.69 -6.18 0.13
C GLY A 20 -17.63 -5.73 -1.32
N ASP A 21 -17.54 -4.43 -1.60
CA ASP A 21 -17.35 -3.94 -2.97
C ASP A 21 -15.99 -4.34 -3.53
N VAL A 22 -15.98 -4.70 -4.82
CA VAL A 22 -14.76 -4.93 -5.57
C VAL A 22 -14.36 -3.64 -6.27
N ILE A 23 -13.17 -3.16 -5.96
CA ILE A 23 -12.55 -2.01 -6.60
C ILE A 23 -11.30 -2.41 -7.35
N TYR A 24 -10.93 -1.59 -8.33
CA TYR A 24 -9.66 -1.69 -9.05
C TYR A 24 -8.89 -0.39 -8.86
N LEU A 25 -7.57 -0.48 -8.90
CA LEU A 25 -6.68 0.67 -8.81
C LEU A 25 -5.97 0.86 -10.15
N THR A 26 -5.82 2.10 -10.57
CA THR A 26 -4.89 2.52 -11.63
C THR A 26 -4.07 3.72 -11.13
N GLY A 27 -2.81 3.79 -11.52
CA GLY A 27 -1.84 4.77 -10.99
C GLY A 27 -0.88 4.17 -9.97
N THR A 28 -0.43 4.98 -9.02
CA THR A 28 0.68 4.69 -8.12
C THR A 28 0.28 3.80 -6.94
N LEU A 29 1.07 2.74 -6.73
CA LEU A 29 0.98 1.85 -5.57
C LEU A 29 2.37 1.68 -4.96
N VAL A 30 2.53 2.02 -3.68
CA VAL A 30 3.82 2.00 -3.00
C VAL A 30 3.93 0.79 -2.09
N THR A 31 4.99 -0.01 -2.19
CA THR A 31 5.19 -1.12 -1.25
C THR A 31 5.66 -0.60 0.10
N CYS A 32 4.87 -0.82 1.14
CA CYS A 32 5.18 -0.33 2.49
C CYS A 32 4.71 -1.37 3.51
N ARG A 33 5.63 -1.87 4.33
CA ARG A 33 5.36 -2.92 5.32
C ARG A 33 5.90 -2.54 6.70
N ASP A 34 6.26 -3.53 7.52
CA ASP A 34 6.67 -3.39 8.92
C ASP A 34 7.69 -2.25 9.15
N VAL A 35 8.80 -2.23 8.40
CA VAL A 35 9.88 -1.25 8.59
C VAL A 35 9.46 0.16 8.17
N CYS A 36 8.67 0.29 7.11
CA CYS A 36 8.15 1.57 6.63
C CYS A 36 7.28 2.25 7.70
N HIS A 37 6.33 1.51 8.28
CA HIS A 37 5.47 1.99 9.35
C HIS A 37 6.26 2.33 10.61
N ARG A 38 7.16 1.44 11.02
CA ARG A 38 8.01 1.64 12.21
C ARG A 38 8.92 2.86 12.07
N ARG A 39 9.49 3.08 10.88
CA ARG A 39 10.35 4.25 10.60
C ARG A 39 9.58 5.55 10.81
N LEU A 40 8.36 5.65 10.30
CA LEU A 40 7.56 6.85 10.46
C LEU A 40 7.05 7.00 11.91
N ILE A 41 6.42 5.97 12.46
CA ILE A 41 5.66 6.10 13.71
C ILE A 41 6.52 5.97 14.96
N GLU A 42 7.39 4.97 15.05
CA GLU A 42 8.23 4.79 16.24
C GLU A 42 9.48 5.66 16.16
N LEU A 43 10.18 5.62 15.03
CA LEU A 43 11.49 6.27 14.89
C LEU A 43 11.39 7.74 14.46
N LYS A 44 10.18 8.23 14.16
CA LYS A 44 9.91 9.60 13.72
C LYS A 44 10.78 10.03 12.53
N ARG A 45 11.04 9.08 11.62
CA ARG A 45 11.81 9.30 10.39
C ARG A 45 10.85 9.46 9.22
N PRO A 46 10.93 10.55 8.45
CA PRO A 46 10.02 10.78 7.34
C PRO A 46 10.19 9.70 6.26
N ILE A 47 9.09 9.41 5.58
CA ILE A 47 9.08 8.59 4.37
C ILE A 47 9.61 9.47 3.23
N PRO A 48 10.60 9.03 2.44
CA PRO A 48 11.18 9.81 1.34
C PRO A 48 10.27 9.83 0.10
N TYR A 49 8.96 9.79 0.30
CA TYR A 49 7.96 9.79 -0.77
C TYR A 49 6.61 10.28 -0.21
N ASP A 50 5.91 11.12 -0.96
CA ASP A 50 4.60 11.65 -0.55
C ASP A 50 3.48 10.63 -0.80
N LEU A 51 2.92 10.10 0.28
CA LEU A 51 1.84 9.11 0.25
C LEU A 51 0.43 9.74 0.24
N ASN A 52 0.31 11.07 0.31
CA ASN A 52 -0.98 11.73 0.35
C ASN A 52 -1.81 11.43 -0.91
N GLY A 53 -3.03 10.94 -0.71
CA GLY A 53 -3.90 10.51 -1.81
C GLY A 53 -3.47 9.21 -2.51
N LYS A 54 -2.45 8.49 -2.04
CA LYS A 54 -1.95 7.28 -2.72
C LYS A 54 -2.45 6.00 -2.06
N ALA A 55 -2.07 4.88 -2.66
CA ALA A 55 -2.26 3.55 -2.13
C ALA A 55 -0.92 2.98 -1.66
N ILE A 56 -0.92 2.31 -0.50
CA ILE A 56 0.18 1.45 -0.08
C ILE A 56 -0.19 -0.01 -0.24
N PHE A 57 0.81 -0.84 -0.51
CA PHE A 57 0.70 -2.29 -0.52
C PHE A 57 1.58 -2.89 0.56
N HIS A 58 0.94 -3.55 1.52
CA HIS A 58 1.60 -4.44 2.46
C HIS A 58 2.15 -5.64 1.68
N ALA A 59 3.34 -5.48 1.11
CA ALA A 59 3.98 -6.47 0.26
C ALA A 59 5.51 -6.35 0.38
N GLY A 60 6.20 -7.44 0.04
CA GLY A 60 7.65 -7.44 -0.19
C GLY A 60 7.87 -7.92 -1.62
N PRO A 61 8.12 -7.02 -2.58
CA PRO A 61 8.21 -7.39 -3.98
C PRO A 61 9.49 -8.18 -4.26
N ILE A 62 9.44 -9.01 -5.29
CA ILE A 62 10.63 -9.56 -5.95
C ILE A 62 10.75 -8.86 -7.29
N VAL A 63 11.89 -8.21 -7.50
CA VAL A 63 12.20 -7.47 -8.73
C VAL A 63 13.47 -8.00 -9.35
N ARG A 64 13.62 -7.82 -10.65
CA ARG A 64 14.88 -8.08 -11.35
C ARG A 64 15.29 -6.88 -12.16
N LYS A 65 16.60 -6.71 -12.35
CA LYS A 65 17.13 -5.70 -13.25
C LYS A 65 16.96 -6.17 -14.69
N ASN A 66 16.43 -5.32 -15.56
CA ASN A 66 16.26 -5.57 -16.98
C ASN A 66 16.80 -4.34 -17.75
N GLY A 67 18.07 -4.41 -18.15
CA GLY A 67 18.80 -3.25 -18.66
C GLY A 67 18.91 -2.15 -17.59
N ASP A 68 18.47 -0.95 -17.95
CA ASP A 68 18.45 0.21 -17.04
C ASP A 68 17.16 0.31 -16.20
N LYS A 69 16.19 -0.58 -16.43
CA LYS A 69 14.91 -0.61 -15.72
C LYS A 69 14.85 -1.75 -14.70
N TRP A 70 13.91 -1.63 -13.77
CA TRP A 70 13.49 -2.71 -12.89
C TRP A 70 12.19 -3.33 -13.41
N GLU A 71 12.10 -4.64 -13.32
CA GLU A 71 10.91 -5.40 -13.68
C GLU A 71 10.36 -6.09 -12.42
N MET A 72 9.05 -5.98 -12.22
CA MET A 72 8.35 -6.70 -11.16
C MET A 72 8.23 -8.18 -11.53
N VAL A 73 8.84 -9.07 -10.75
CA VAL A 73 8.75 -10.53 -10.96
C VAL A 73 7.57 -11.11 -10.18
N SER A 74 7.34 -10.61 -8.96
CA SER A 74 6.26 -11.08 -8.09
C SER A 74 5.96 -10.03 -7.04
N VAL A 75 4.67 -9.72 -6.83
CA VAL A 75 4.22 -8.85 -5.75
C VAL A 75 2.92 -9.38 -5.18
N GLY A 76 2.97 -9.86 -3.94
CA GLY A 76 1.82 -10.44 -3.26
C GLY A 76 1.63 -9.84 -1.87
N PRO A 77 0.40 -9.87 -1.34
CA PRO A 77 0.09 -9.30 -0.04
C PRO A 77 0.77 -10.08 1.08
N THR A 78 1.21 -9.36 2.10
CA THR A 78 1.56 -9.88 3.41
C THR A 78 0.44 -9.59 4.41
N THR A 79 0.45 -10.29 5.55
CA THR A 79 -0.57 -10.14 6.58
C THR A 79 -0.55 -8.71 7.15
N SER A 80 -1.65 -7.99 7.00
CA SER A 80 -1.76 -6.57 7.38
C SER A 80 -1.71 -6.38 8.90
N MET A 81 -2.24 -7.31 9.68
CA MET A 81 -2.31 -7.23 11.15
C MET A 81 -0.97 -6.90 11.83
N ARG A 82 0.18 -7.13 11.19
CA ARG A 82 1.49 -6.74 11.73
C ARG A 82 1.71 -5.22 11.81
N MET A 83 0.94 -4.43 11.05
CA MET A 83 1.02 -2.96 11.01
C MET A 83 -0.07 -2.29 11.87
N GLU A 84 -1.01 -3.06 12.44
CA GLU A 84 -2.18 -2.56 13.15
C GLU A 84 -1.84 -1.55 14.26
N SER A 85 -0.78 -1.80 15.04
CA SER A 85 -0.36 -0.90 16.11
C SER A 85 0.09 0.49 15.63
N PHE A 86 0.39 0.64 14.34
CA PHE A 86 0.88 1.87 13.72
C PHE A 86 -0.17 2.57 12.85
N GLU A 87 -1.14 1.81 12.33
CA GLU A 87 -1.92 2.19 11.15
C GLU A 87 -2.73 3.48 11.35
N ARG A 88 -3.33 3.68 12.53
CA ARG A 88 -4.10 4.91 12.82
C ARG A 88 -3.25 6.17 12.62
N GLU A 89 -2.09 6.22 13.27
CA GLU A 89 -1.16 7.36 13.18
C GLU A 89 -0.51 7.43 11.80
N PHE A 90 -0.29 6.28 11.15
CA PHE A 90 0.25 6.23 9.81
C PHE A 90 -0.69 6.90 8.80
N ILE A 91 -1.99 6.55 8.83
CA ILE A 91 -3.00 7.18 7.97
C ILE A 91 -3.07 8.68 8.25
N GLU A 92 -3.09 9.08 9.53
CA GLU A 92 -3.13 10.47 9.96
C GLU A 92 -1.96 11.29 9.40
N GLN A 93 -0.73 10.79 9.52
CA GLN A 93 0.48 11.53 9.13
C GLN A 93 0.75 11.50 7.63
N THR A 94 0.31 10.46 6.93
CA THR A 94 0.63 10.27 5.50
C THR A 94 -0.46 10.71 4.55
N GLY A 95 -1.72 10.78 4.99
CA GLY A 95 -2.85 11.04 4.12
C GLY A 95 -3.13 9.94 3.09
N VAL A 96 -2.56 8.74 3.30
CA VAL A 96 -2.80 7.57 2.44
C VAL A 96 -4.30 7.25 2.38
N LYS A 97 -4.76 6.80 1.21
CA LYS A 97 -6.19 6.55 0.98
C LYS A 97 -6.54 5.08 0.87
N LEU A 98 -5.62 4.25 0.41
CA LEU A 98 -5.80 2.81 0.38
C LEU A 98 -4.65 2.11 1.09
N VAL A 99 -5.01 1.21 2.01
CA VAL A 99 -4.08 0.28 2.67
C VAL A 99 -4.40 -1.11 2.14
N VAL A 100 -3.59 -1.60 1.21
CA VAL A 100 -3.80 -2.88 0.52
C VAL A 100 -3.02 -3.98 1.24
N GLY A 101 -3.62 -5.15 1.48
CA GLY A 101 -2.90 -6.29 2.05
C GLY A 101 -3.73 -7.57 2.10
N LYS A 102 -3.37 -8.51 2.99
CA LYS A 102 -4.21 -9.70 3.27
C LYS A 102 -4.54 -9.86 4.76
N GLY A 103 -5.57 -10.66 5.03
CA GLY A 103 -6.14 -10.80 6.37
C GLY A 103 -6.88 -9.52 6.80
N GLY A 104 -7.37 -9.47 8.02
CA GLY A 104 -7.99 -8.26 8.57
C GLY A 104 -7.00 -7.32 9.24
N MET A 105 -7.53 -6.17 9.65
CA MET A 105 -6.94 -5.21 10.58
C MET A 105 -7.84 -5.08 11.82
N GLY A 106 -7.41 -4.29 12.79
CA GLY A 106 -8.09 -4.11 14.07
C GLY A 106 -8.73 -2.73 14.26
N PRO A 107 -9.09 -2.40 15.52
CA PRO A 107 -9.80 -1.17 15.86
C PRO A 107 -9.04 0.13 15.57
N LEU A 108 -7.70 0.13 15.59
CA LEU A 108 -6.90 1.33 15.31
C LEU A 108 -6.96 1.66 13.83
N THR A 109 -6.86 0.65 12.96
CA THR A 109 -7.06 0.85 11.51
C THR A 109 -8.48 1.29 11.22
N GLU A 110 -9.47 0.65 11.84
CA GLU A 110 -10.88 1.05 11.69
C GLU A 110 -11.06 2.54 12.05
N GLU A 111 -10.55 2.97 13.20
CA GLU A 111 -10.60 4.36 13.63
C GLU A 111 -9.90 5.29 12.63
N GLY A 112 -8.70 4.92 12.16
CA GLY A 112 -7.93 5.67 11.18
C GLY A 112 -8.69 5.84 9.86
N CYS A 113 -9.23 4.76 9.33
CA CYS A 113 -10.06 4.76 8.11
C CYS A 113 -11.28 5.67 8.26
N GLN A 114 -12.01 5.58 9.38
CA GLN A 114 -13.22 6.37 9.63
C GLN A 114 -12.91 7.88 9.75
N LYS A 115 -11.88 8.23 10.51
CA LYS A 115 -11.49 9.64 10.77
C LYS A 115 -10.88 10.30 9.55
N PHE A 116 -9.98 9.63 8.85
CA PHE A 116 -9.16 10.24 7.80
C PHE A 116 -9.61 9.88 6.38
N LYS A 117 -10.75 9.19 6.25
CA LYS A 117 -11.36 8.79 4.97
C LYS A 117 -10.35 8.01 4.12
N ALA A 118 -10.01 6.83 4.61
CA ALA A 118 -9.17 5.84 3.94
C ALA A 118 -9.85 4.47 4.00
N LEU A 119 -9.43 3.53 3.15
CA LEU A 119 -9.95 2.16 3.13
C LEU A 119 -8.83 1.15 3.34
N HIS A 120 -9.10 0.15 4.17
CA HIS A 120 -8.35 -1.11 4.14
C HIS A 120 -8.96 -2.02 3.07
N VAL A 121 -8.13 -2.53 2.17
CA VAL A 121 -8.59 -3.34 1.03
C VAL A 121 -7.82 -4.66 0.95
N ILE A 122 -8.56 -5.73 0.71
CA ILE A 122 -8.01 -7.08 0.69
C ILE A 122 -7.63 -7.45 -0.74
N PHE A 123 -6.34 -7.74 -0.94
CA PHE A 123 -5.85 -8.29 -2.18
C PHE A 123 -5.94 -9.83 -2.17
N PRO A 124 -6.44 -10.47 -3.25
CA PRO A 124 -6.49 -11.93 -3.34
C PRO A 124 -5.11 -12.58 -3.17
N ALA A 125 -4.96 -13.50 -2.22
CA ALA A 125 -3.70 -14.19 -2.00
C ALA A 125 -3.45 -15.29 -3.06
N GLY A 126 -2.19 -15.66 -3.27
CA GLY A 126 -1.80 -16.78 -4.13
C GLY A 126 -1.58 -16.44 -5.62
N CYS A 127 -1.75 -15.17 -6.01
CA CYS A 127 -1.60 -14.72 -7.40
C CYS A 127 -0.46 -13.69 -7.59
N ALA A 128 0.61 -13.76 -6.80
CA ALA A 128 1.67 -12.73 -6.78
C ALA A 128 2.39 -12.53 -8.12
N VAL A 129 2.60 -13.61 -8.90
CA VAL A 129 3.19 -13.51 -10.25
C VAL A 129 2.20 -12.89 -11.24
N LEU A 130 0.90 -13.19 -11.12
CA LEU A 130 -0.13 -12.56 -11.95
C LEU A 130 -0.31 -11.07 -11.59
N ALA A 131 -0.22 -10.72 -10.31
CA ALA A 131 -0.25 -9.34 -9.87
C ALA A 131 0.90 -8.52 -10.47
N ALA A 132 2.09 -9.13 -10.57
CA ALA A 132 3.25 -8.50 -11.18
C ALA A 132 3.05 -8.16 -12.66
N THR A 133 2.23 -8.91 -13.41
CA THR A 133 1.93 -8.57 -14.82
C THR A 133 1.04 -7.34 -14.98
N GLN A 134 0.46 -6.86 -13.88
CA GLN A 134 -0.34 -5.62 -13.85
C GLN A 134 0.51 -4.40 -13.47
N VAL A 135 1.78 -4.58 -13.13
CA VAL A 135 2.71 -3.48 -12.84
C VAL A 135 3.36 -3.05 -14.15
N GLU A 136 3.10 -1.81 -14.56
CA GLU A 136 3.62 -1.27 -15.81
C GLU A 136 5.10 -0.84 -15.68
N GLU A 137 5.45 -0.22 -14.56
CA GLU A 137 6.83 0.18 -14.26
C GLU A 137 7.10 0.34 -12.76
N ILE A 138 8.39 0.33 -12.40
CA ILE A 138 8.89 0.72 -11.08
C ILE A 138 9.55 2.09 -11.27
N GLU A 139 8.87 3.15 -10.81
CA GLU A 139 9.28 4.54 -11.02
C GLU A 139 10.45 4.95 -10.11
N GLU A 140 10.38 4.56 -8.83
CA GLU A 140 11.35 4.91 -7.80
C GLU A 140 11.58 3.75 -6.84
N VAL A 141 12.73 3.74 -6.18
CA VAL A 141 13.04 2.80 -5.09
C VAL A 141 13.83 3.53 -4.01
N HIS A 142 13.40 3.38 -2.77
CA HIS A 142 14.07 3.99 -1.62
C HIS A 142 14.47 2.93 -0.59
N TRP A 143 15.38 3.31 0.31
CA TRP A 143 15.85 2.46 1.41
C TRP A 143 16.40 1.09 0.98
N THR A 144 17.18 1.07 -0.10
CA THR A 144 17.75 -0.16 -0.67
C THR A 144 18.65 -0.93 0.29
N GLU A 145 19.13 -0.29 1.36
CA GLU A 145 19.88 -0.94 2.43
C GLU A 145 19.06 -1.98 3.23
N LEU A 146 17.73 -1.91 3.16
CA LEU A 146 16.82 -2.86 3.83
C LEU A 146 16.67 -4.18 3.06
N GLY A 147 17.27 -4.27 1.88
CA GLY A 147 17.10 -5.38 0.95
C GLY A 147 15.79 -5.30 0.17
N MET A 148 15.75 -5.98 -0.97
CA MET A 148 14.66 -5.93 -1.95
C MET A 148 13.23 -5.98 -1.38
N PRO A 149 12.85 -6.92 -0.48
CA PRO A 149 11.48 -6.98 0.04
C PRO A 149 11.20 -5.97 1.17
N GLY A 150 12.21 -5.25 1.64
CA GLY A 150 12.11 -4.25 2.71
C GLY A 150 12.28 -2.81 2.24
N SER A 151 12.78 -2.60 1.02
CA SER A 151 12.78 -1.31 0.32
C SER A 151 11.36 -0.74 0.20
N LEU A 152 11.29 0.59 0.10
CA LEU A 152 10.06 1.31 -0.23
C LEU A 152 9.91 1.41 -1.75
#